data_AF-A0A3E0IKQ9-F1
#
_entry.id   AF-A0A3E0IKQ9-F1
#
_cell.length_a   1.000
_cell.length_b   1.000
_cell.length_c   1.000
_cell.angle_alpha   90.00
_cell.angle_beta   90.00
_cell.angle_gamma   90.00
#
_symmetry.space_group_name_H-M   'P 1'
#
loop_
_entity.id
_entity.type
_entity.pdbx_description
1 polymer ?
#
loop_
_entity_poly.entity_id
_entity_poly.type
_entity_poly.pdbx_seq_one_letter_code
_entity_poly.pdbx_strand_id
1 'polypeptide(L)'
;MPKRRHIDVDNSQVKRLADKVSETNSKFVENLIKNVDLFGMQMEDDSKALAPVDSRDLEQSINSKTSYSKGIVSSVTGSNLEYALRRHEEQPRIGKYNKYHKGVKYKDFYYNGRGELTRAKENVNDFQPGRKYLTNASLINRKNWNTTLIDSFKESWR
;
A
#
# COMPACT_ATOMS: atom_id res chain seq x y z
N MET A 1 -59.21 20.93 38.67
CA MET A 1 -58.44 20.71 37.41
C MET A 1 -57.06 20.19 37.76
N PRO A 2 -56.58 19.07 37.18
CA PRO A 2 -55.24 18.56 37.48
C PRO A 2 -54.16 19.49 36.92
N LYS A 3 -53.22 19.90 37.77
CA LYS A 3 -52.05 20.72 37.38
C LYS A 3 -51.22 19.94 36.35
N ARG A 4 -51.08 20.48 35.13
CA ARG A 4 -50.17 19.96 34.11
C ARG A 4 -48.74 20.04 34.67
N ARG A 5 -48.14 18.89 34.99
CA ARG A 5 -46.72 18.79 35.31
C ARG A 5 -45.96 18.95 33.99
N HIS A 6 -45.21 20.05 33.84
CA HIS A 6 -44.19 20.16 32.81
C HIS A 6 -42.96 19.39 33.28
N ILE A 7 -42.50 18.44 32.47
CA ILE A 7 -41.22 17.77 32.65
C ILE A 7 -40.28 18.46 31.68
N ASP A 8 -39.26 19.14 32.22
CA ASP A 8 -38.20 19.74 31.42
C ASP A 8 -37.08 18.69 31.30
N VAL A 9 -36.80 18.24 30.08
CA VAL A 9 -35.76 17.24 29.83
C VAL A 9 -34.48 17.97 29.43
N ASP A 10 -33.48 17.94 30.31
CA ASP A 10 -32.17 18.50 30.01
C ASP A 10 -31.43 17.64 28.97
N ASN A 11 -31.49 18.09 27.71
CA ASN A 11 -30.80 17.46 26.59
C ASN A 11 -29.39 17.99 26.35
N SER A 12 -28.84 18.83 27.24
CA SER A 12 -27.52 19.46 27.05
C SER A 12 -26.40 18.42 26.93
N GLN A 13 -26.44 17.36 27.75
CA GLN A 13 -25.46 16.28 27.71
C GLN A 13 -25.54 15.47 26.41
N VAL A 14 -26.75 15.19 25.93
CA VAL A 14 -26.98 14.48 24.67
C VAL A 14 -26.48 15.30 23.49
N LYS A 15 -26.72 16.62 23.50
CA LYS A 15 -26.24 17.53 22.46
C LYS A 15 -24.71 17.60 22.43
N ARG A 16 -24.06 17.73 23.59
CA ARG A 16 -22.59 17.69 23.71
C ARG A 16 -21.99 16.38 23.22
N LEU A 17 -22.64 15.26 23.49
CA LEU A 17 -22.21 13.95 22.97
C LEU A 17 -22.34 13.90 21.45
N ALA A 18 -23.46 14.37 20.89
CA ALA A 18 -23.67 14.41 19.45
C ALA A 18 -22.62 15.28 18.73
N ASP A 19 -22.33 16.46 19.27
CA ASP A 19 -21.31 17.37 18.74
C ASP A 19 -19.92 16.70 18.79
N LYS A 20 -19.57 16.06 19.92
CA LYS A 20 -18.30 15.33 20.06
C LYS A 20 -18.18 14.18 19.08
N VAL A 21 -19.24 13.38 18.88
CA VAL A 21 -19.24 12.29 17.90
C VAL A 21 -19.07 12.82 16.49
N SER A 22 -19.71 13.94 16.15
CA SER A 22 -19.56 14.58 14.84
C SER A 22 -18.11 15.04 14.59
N GLU A 23 -17.48 15.66 15.58
CA GLU A 23 -16.07 16.09 15.52
C GLU A 23 -15.10 14.91 15.45
N THR A 24 -15.33 13.85 16.24
CA THR A 24 -14.52 12.62 16.16
C THR A 24 -14.65 11.96 14.79
N ASN A 25 -15.83 11.98 14.18
CA ASN A 25 -16.03 11.38 12.86
C ASN A 25 -15.30 12.16 11.75
N SER A 26 -15.29 13.49 11.79
CA SER A 26 -14.52 14.28 10.81
C SER A 26 -13.02 14.05 10.97
N LYS A 27 -12.50 14.06 12.21
CA LYS A 27 -11.10 13.73 12.51
C LYS A 27 -10.73 12.31 12.10
N PHE A 28 -11.65 11.35 12.28
CA PHE A 28 -11.42 9.97 11.87
C PHE A 28 -11.22 9.86 10.36
N VAL A 29 -12.06 10.52 9.55
CA VAL A 29 -11.90 10.50 8.08
C VAL A 29 -10.58 11.13 7.67
N GLU A 30 -10.18 12.25 8.27
CA GLU A 30 -8.91 12.91 8.00
C GLU A 30 -7.71 12.00 8.33
N ASN A 31 -7.69 11.43 9.53
CA ASN A 31 -6.62 10.52 9.96
C ASN A 31 -6.60 9.25 9.12
N LEU A 32 -7.77 8.72 8.74
CA LEU A 32 -7.86 7.55 7.88
C LEU A 32 -7.23 7.80 6.51
N ILE A 33 -7.54 8.94 5.87
CA ILE A 33 -6.95 9.30 4.57
C ILE A 33 -5.43 9.39 4.69
N LYS A 34 -4.93 10.08 5.72
CA LYS A 34 -3.49 10.23 5.97
C LYS A 34 -2.78 8.89 6.20
N ASN A 35 -3.36 8.03 7.05
CA ASN A 35 -2.75 6.76 7.40
C ASN A 35 -2.81 5.76 6.25
N VAL A 36 -3.87 5.78 5.43
CA VAL A 36 -3.93 4.99 4.19
C VAL A 36 -2.93 5.50 3.15
N ASP A 37 -2.65 6.81 3.11
CA ASP A 37 -1.62 7.36 2.23
C ASP A 37 -0.22 6.89 2.62
N LEU A 38 0.10 6.92 3.92
CA LEU A 38 1.33 6.36 4.46
C LEU A 38 1.46 4.85 4.17
N PHE A 39 0.35 4.12 4.31
CA PHE A 39 0.30 2.71 3.90
C PHE A 39 0.59 2.52 2.41
N GLY A 40 0.06 3.40 1.55
CA GLY A 40 0.35 3.41 0.11
C GLY A 40 1.83 3.62 -0.19
N MET A 41 2.48 4.57 0.50
CA MET A 41 3.92 4.81 0.37
C MET A 41 4.75 3.59 0.78
N GLN A 42 4.38 2.93 1.90
CA GLN A 42 5.07 1.71 2.34
C GLN A 42 4.90 0.57 1.32
N MET A 43 3.70 0.41 0.78
CA MET A 43 3.40 -0.57 -0.26
C MET A 43 4.20 -0.30 -1.55
N GLU A 44 4.38 0.97 -1.91
CA GLU A 44 5.21 1.41 -3.02
C GLU A 44 6.69 1.08 -2.80
N ASP A 45 7.23 1.39 -1.62
CA ASP A 45 8.62 1.12 -1.27
C ASP A 45 8.93 -0.38 -1.27
N ASP A 46 8.07 -1.21 -0.67
CA ASP A 46 8.21 -2.67 -0.69
C ASP A 46 8.12 -3.22 -2.11
N SER A 47 7.22 -2.67 -2.93
CA SER A 47 7.07 -3.05 -4.34
C SER A 47 8.33 -2.71 -5.15
N LYS A 48 8.95 -1.55 -4.91
CA LYS A 48 10.21 -1.12 -5.53
C LYS A 48 11.38 -1.99 -5.08
N ALA A 49 11.48 -2.26 -3.78
CA ALA A 49 12.51 -3.13 -3.22
C ALA A 49 12.45 -4.53 -3.86
N LEU A 50 11.24 -5.08 -4.05
CA LEU A 50 11.04 -6.38 -4.67
C LEU A 50 11.10 -6.38 -6.21
N ALA A 51 10.96 -5.23 -6.87
CA ALA A 51 10.94 -5.13 -8.32
C ALA A 51 12.26 -5.62 -8.96
N PRO A 52 12.21 -6.27 -10.14
CA PRO A 52 13.41 -6.69 -10.84
C PRO A 52 14.17 -5.47 -11.37
N VAL A 53 15.49 -5.50 -11.20
CA VAL A 53 16.41 -4.46 -11.66
C VAL A 53 17.09 -4.91 -12.94
N ASP A 54 16.77 -4.21 -14.02
CA ASP A 54 17.53 -4.23 -15.27
C ASP A 54 18.04 -2.82 -15.62
N SER A 55 17.16 -1.94 -16.10
CA SER A 55 17.45 -0.51 -16.35
C SER A 55 17.03 0.43 -15.21
N ARG A 56 16.35 -0.11 -14.17
CA ARG A 56 15.65 0.61 -13.08
C ARG A 56 14.36 1.33 -13.48
N ASP A 57 14.01 1.42 -14.76
CA ASP A 57 12.77 2.09 -15.20
C ASP A 57 11.53 1.48 -14.54
N LEU A 58 11.50 0.15 -14.37
CA LEU A 58 10.37 -0.54 -13.75
C LEU A 58 10.20 -0.14 -12.30
N GLU A 59 11.29 -0.23 -11.55
CA GLU A 59 11.33 0.15 -10.13
C GLU A 59 10.88 1.60 -9.96
N GLN A 60 11.42 2.52 -10.76
CA GLN A 60 11.11 3.95 -10.65
C GLN A 60 9.68 4.29 -11.11
N SER A 61 9.09 3.49 -11.99
CA SER A 61 7.72 3.70 -12.46
C SER A 61 6.64 3.26 -11.47
N ILE A 62 7.00 2.49 -10.44
CA ILE A 62 6.03 2.04 -9.44
C ILE A 62 5.63 3.24 -8.59
N ASN A 63 4.33 3.50 -8.54
CA ASN A 63 3.74 4.54 -7.72
C ASN A 63 2.49 4.04 -7.01
N SER A 64 2.18 4.67 -5.89
CA SER A 64 0.95 4.52 -5.14
C SER A 64 0.05 5.74 -5.32
N LYS A 65 -1.26 5.51 -5.39
CA LYS A 65 -2.25 6.58 -5.43
C LYS A 65 -3.37 6.27 -4.46
N THR A 66 -3.54 7.17 -3.51
CA THR A 66 -4.64 7.15 -2.55
C THR A 66 -5.81 7.98 -3.07
N SER A 67 -7.02 7.45 -2.95
CA SER A 67 -8.24 8.15 -3.31
C SER A 67 -9.32 7.93 -2.27
N TYR A 68 -10.07 8.99 -1.98
CA TYR A 68 -11.27 8.94 -1.16
C TYR A 68 -12.49 9.23 -2.04
N SER A 69 -13.43 8.31 -2.08
CA SER A 69 -14.67 8.47 -2.85
C SER A 69 -15.82 7.71 -2.19
N LYS A 70 -16.97 8.38 -2.05
CA LYS A 70 -18.21 7.77 -1.50
C LYS A 70 -18.03 7.08 -0.14
N GLY A 71 -17.20 7.64 0.75
CA GLY A 71 -16.93 7.05 2.07
C GLY A 71 -15.94 5.89 2.07
N ILE A 72 -15.32 5.59 0.93
CA ILE A 72 -14.31 4.54 0.79
C ILE A 72 -12.96 5.21 0.56
N VAL A 73 -11.98 4.88 1.41
CA VAL A 73 -10.57 5.21 1.19
C VAL A 73 -9.90 3.98 0.56
N SER A 74 -9.25 4.16 -0.57
CA SER A 74 -8.51 3.11 -1.28
C SER A 74 -7.14 3.61 -1.69
N SER A 75 -6.11 2.78 -1.55
CA SER A 75 -4.78 3.03 -2.13
C SER A 75 -4.45 1.94 -3.14
N VAL A 76 -4.00 2.35 -4.33
CA VAL A 76 -3.63 1.44 -5.42
C VAL A 76 -2.16 1.66 -5.74
N THR A 77 -1.38 0.57 -5.75
CA THR A 77 0.04 0.59 -6.13
C THR A 77 0.26 -0.19 -7.42
N GLY A 78 1.00 0.38 -8.37
CA GLY A 78 1.25 -0.24 -9.65
C GLY A 78 2.26 0.53 -10.50
N SER A 79 2.44 0.08 -11.74
CA SER A 79 3.28 0.74 -12.75
C SER A 79 2.49 0.88 -14.06
N ASN A 80 2.75 1.95 -14.79
CA ASN A 80 2.15 2.23 -16.10
C ASN A 80 2.95 1.64 -17.28
N LEU A 81 4.06 0.96 -17.02
CA LEU A 81 4.87 0.37 -18.08
C LEU A 81 4.25 -0.92 -18.60
N GLU A 82 4.12 -1.04 -19.93
CA GLU A 82 3.52 -2.23 -20.58
C GLU A 82 4.23 -3.54 -20.17
N TYR A 83 5.55 -3.49 -20.00
CA TYR A 83 6.34 -4.66 -19.63
C TYR A 83 6.28 -4.99 -18.12
N ALA A 84 5.70 -4.11 -17.27
CA ALA A 84 5.58 -4.34 -15.84
C ALA A 84 4.75 -5.60 -15.55
N LEU A 85 3.56 -5.69 -16.16
CA LEU A 85 2.67 -6.84 -16.02
C LEU A 85 3.34 -8.11 -16.56
N ARG A 86 3.99 -8.02 -17.72
CA ARG A 86 4.73 -9.15 -18.29
C ARG A 86 5.79 -9.66 -17.31
N ARG A 87 6.63 -8.79 -16.74
CA ARG A 87 7.67 -9.19 -15.78
C ARG A 87 7.11 -9.72 -14.47
N HIS A 88 5.99 -9.18 -14.03
CA HIS A 88 5.29 -9.61 -12.83
C HIS A 88 4.77 -11.05 -12.95
N GLU A 89 4.19 -11.39 -14.11
CA GLU A 89 3.53 -12.68 -14.40
C GLU A 89 4.42 -13.73 -15.07
N GLU A 90 5.58 -13.35 -15.61
CA GLU A 90 6.47 -14.25 -16.35
C GLU A 90 6.83 -15.50 -15.53
N GLN A 91 6.83 -16.69 -16.14
CA GLN A 91 7.17 -17.91 -15.40
C GLN A 91 8.69 -18.02 -15.14
N PRO A 92 9.12 -18.67 -14.04
CA PRO A 92 10.50 -19.14 -13.83
C PRO A 92 11.14 -19.73 -15.08
N ARG A 93 12.15 -19.02 -15.58
CA ARG A 93 13.00 -19.52 -16.65
C ARG A 93 14.22 -20.15 -16.00
N ILE A 94 14.09 -21.42 -15.63
CA ILE A 94 15.11 -22.18 -14.88
C ILE A 94 16.39 -22.29 -15.72
N GLY A 95 17.54 -22.04 -15.10
CA GLY A 95 18.85 -22.14 -15.75
C GLY A 95 19.59 -20.82 -15.89
N LYS A 96 20.69 -20.86 -16.66
CA LYS A 96 21.58 -19.72 -16.93
C LYS A 96 21.38 -19.23 -18.37
N TYR A 97 21.22 -17.91 -18.54
CA TYR A 97 21.05 -17.30 -19.85
C TYR A 97 21.91 -16.05 -20.01
N ASN A 98 22.39 -15.84 -21.23
CA ASN A 98 23.18 -14.66 -21.58
C ASN A 98 22.28 -13.43 -21.73
N LYS A 99 22.81 -12.26 -21.39
CA LYS A 99 22.21 -10.96 -21.75
C LYS A 99 22.98 -10.38 -22.93
N TYR A 100 22.24 -9.84 -23.90
CA TYR A 100 22.83 -9.07 -25.00
C TYR A 100 22.38 -7.62 -24.83
N HIS A 101 23.33 -6.70 -24.66
CA HIS A 101 23.03 -5.29 -24.46
C HIS A 101 24.15 -4.42 -25.04
N LYS A 102 23.79 -3.40 -25.83
CA LYS A 102 24.73 -2.47 -26.49
C LYS A 102 25.86 -3.20 -27.26
N GLY A 103 25.53 -4.26 -27.99
CA GLY A 103 26.49 -5.05 -28.76
C GLY A 103 27.38 -6.00 -27.95
N VAL A 104 27.23 -6.03 -26.61
CA VAL A 104 28.04 -6.88 -25.71
C VAL A 104 27.22 -8.09 -25.23
N LYS A 105 27.87 -9.26 -25.24
CA LYS A 105 27.33 -10.50 -24.65
C LYS A 105 27.83 -10.64 -23.21
N TYR A 106 26.90 -10.58 -22.26
CA TYR A 106 27.14 -10.90 -20.85
C TYR A 106 26.79 -12.36 -20.61
N LYS A 107 27.82 -13.19 -20.42
CA LYS A 107 27.66 -14.64 -20.25
C LYS A 107 26.98 -14.96 -18.92
N ASP A 108 26.01 -15.87 -18.93
CA ASP A 108 25.32 -16.39 -17.74
C ASP A 108 24.71 -15.30 -16.81
N PHE A 109 24.38 -14.14 -17.39
CA PHE A 109 23.90 -12.96 -16.65
C PHE A 109 22.58 -13.22 -15.90
N TYR A 110 21.66 -13.92 -16.56
CA TYR A 110 20.37 -14.29 -15.99
C TYR A 110 20.47 -15.66 -15.33
N TYR A 111 20.09 -15.74 -14.06
CA TYR A 111 19.98 -16.99 -13.32
C TYR A 111 18.54 -17.16 -12.81
N ASN A 112 17.88 -18.23 -13.24
CA ASN A 112 16.46 -18.51 -12.99
C ASN A 112 15.52 -17.34 -13.40
N GLY A 113 15.91 -16.62 -14.46
CA GLY A 113 15.18 -15.46 -14.98
C GLY A 113 15.47 -14.13 -14.26
N ARG A 114 16.39 -14.10 -13.28
CA ARG A 114 16.80 -12.87 -12.57
C ARG A 114 18.16 -12.38 -13.03
N GLY A 115 18.26 -11.10 -13.33
CA GLY A 115 19.54 -10.45 -13.64
C GLY A 115 20.40 -10.32 -12.37
N GLU A 116 21.69 -10.09 -12.56
CA GLU A 116 22.67 -9.94 -11.47
C GLU A 116 22.25 -8.90 -10.41
N LEU A 117 21.84 -7.71 -10.84
CA LEU A 117 21.36 -6.65 -9.92
C LEU A 117 20.11 -7.05 -9.14
N THR A 118 19.21 -7.82 -9.77
CA THR A 118 18.02 -8.33 -9.07
C THR A 118 18.39 -9.37 -8.01
N ARG A 119 19.43 -10.19 -8.27
CA ARG A 119 19.91 -11.19 -7.32
C ARG A 119 20.71 -10.59 -6.17
N ALA A 120 21.33 -9.43 -6.39
CA ALA A 120 22.07 -8.71 -5.38
C ALA A 120 21.18 -7.94 -4.40
N LYS A 121 19.89 -7.74 -4.72
CA LYS A 121 18.93 -7.15 -3.78
C LYS A 121 18.70 -8.09 -2.60
N GLU A 122 18.60 -7.49 -1.42
CA GLU A 122 18.22 -8.20 -0.20
C GLU A 122 16.76 -8.67 -0.28
N ASN A 123 16.45 -9.74 0.45
CA ASN A 123 15.08 -10.19 0.59
C ASN A 123 14.30 -9.19 1.46
N VAL A 124 13.03 -8.99 1.12
CA VAL A 124 12.12 -8.16 1.92
C VAL A 124 11.13 -9.09 2.61
N ASN A 125 11.18 -9.18 3.94
CA ASN A 125 10.27 -10.04 4.73
C ASN A 125 10.15 -11.47 4.16
N ASP A 126 11.29 -12.13 3.94
CA ASP A 126 11.43 -13.47 3.35
C ASP A 126 11.04 -13.63 1.87
N PHE A 127 10.59 -12.56 1.22
CA PHE A 127 10.31 -12.56 -0.21
C PHE A 127 11.56 -12.19 -1.02
N GLN A 128 11.86 -13.03 -2.01
CA GLN A 128 12.96 -12.77 -2.93
C GLN A 128 12.58 -11.73 -3.99
N PRO A 129 13.47 -10.77 -4.30
CA PRO A 129 13.26 -9.82 -5.38
C PRO A 129 13.17 -10.49 -6.75
N GLY A 130 12.34 -9.89 -7.61
CA GLY A 130 12.12 -10.32 -8.98
C GLY A 130 10.64 -10.37 -9.32
N ARG A 131 10.11 -11.59 -9.47
CA ARG A 131 8.73 -11.79 -9.95
C ARG A 131 7.72 -11.64 -8.84
N LYS A 132 6.46 -11.45 -9.22
CA LYS A 132 5.35 -11.29 -8.27
C LYS A 132 5.60 -10.20 -7.22
N TYR A 133 6.41 -9.19 -7.55
CA TYR A 133 6.84 -8.14 -6.64
C TYR A 133 5.66 -7.36 -6.01
N LEU A 134 4.63 -7.00 -6.79
CA LEU A 134 3.40 -6.38 -6.27
C LEU A 134 2.59 -7.33 -5.36
N THR A 135 2.54 -8.63 -5.69
CA THR A 135 1.81 -9.63 -4.89
C THR A 135 2.52 -9.85 -3.56
N ASN A 136 3.84 -9.99 -3.59
CA ASN A 136 4.67 -10.15 -2.42
C ASN A 136 4.60 -8.91 -1.52
N ALA A 137 4.69 -7.70 -2.08
CA ALA A 137 4.48 -6.46 -1.34
C ALA A 137 3.09 -6.40 -0.68
N SER A 138 2.06 -6.88 -1.40
CA SER A 138 0.69 -6.93 -0.86
C SER A 138 0.57 -7.92 0.31
N LEU A 139 1.23 -9.07 0.21
CA LEU A 139 1.29 -10.06 1.28
C LEU A 139 2.02 -9.53 2.52
N ILE A 140 3.12 -8.81 2.33
CA ILE A 140 3.86 -8.13 3.40
C ILE A 140 2.94 -7.14 4.14
N ASN A 141 2.26 -6.28 3.37
CA ASN A 141 1.50 -5.18 3.92
C ASN A 141 0.10 -5.56 4.40
N ARG A 142 -0.37 -6.79 4.15
CA ARG A 142 -1.70 -7.25 4.57
C ARG A 142 -1.94 -7.09 6.09
N LYS A 143 -0.92 -7.32 6.91
CA LYS A 143 -1.02 -7.13 8.36
C LYS A 143 -1.05 -5.65 8.74
N ASN A 144 -0.29 -4.81 8.03
CA ASN A 144 -0.19 -3.38 8.29
C ASN A 144 -1.53 -2.66 8.07
N TRP A 145 -2.33 -3.11 7.08
CA TRP A 145 -3.63 -2.52 6.78
C TRP A 145 -4.59 -2.46 7.99
N ASN A 146 -4.69 -3.55 8.75
CA ASN A 146 -5.58 -3.58 9.92
C ASN A 146 -5.07 -2.66 11.04
N THR A 147 -3.75 -2.58 11.22
CA THR A 147 -3.11 -1.67 12.16
C THR A 147 -3.40 -0.21 11.79
N THR A 148 -3.30 0.13 10.50
CA THR A 148 -3.63 1.46 9.96
C THR A 148 -5.05 1.89 10.33
N LEU A 149 -6.04 0.99 10.23
CA LEU A 149 -7.43 1.28 10.60
C LEU A 149 -7.58 1.55 12.11
N ILE A 150 -6.95 0.71 12.94
CA ILE A 150 -7.01 0.83 14.41
C ILE A 150 -6.35 2.13 14.87
N ASP A 151 -5.20 2.49 14.30
CA ASP A 151 -4.47 3.68 14.70
C ASP A 151 -5.19 4.95 14.26
N SER A 152 -5.79 4.96 13.07
CA SER A 152 -6.65 6.06 12.60
C SER A 152 -7.82 6.33 13.55
N PHE A 153 -8.43 5.27 14.09
CA PHE A 153 -9.50 5.37 15.08
C PHE A 153 -8.97 5.85 16.44
N LYS A 154 -7.84 5.33 16.92
CA LYS A 154 -7.26 5.80 18.20
C LYS A 154 -6.88 7.26 18.16
N GLU A 155 -6.36 7.74 17.03
CA GLU A 155 -5.96 9.14 16.85
C GLU A 155 -7.15 10.09 16.80
N SER A 156 -8.32 9.66 16.31
CA SER A 156 -9.52 10.51 16.25
C SER A 156 -10.25 10.67 17.58
N TRP A 157 -10.07 9.71 18.49
CA TRP A 157 -10.67 9.71 19.83
C TRP A 157 -9.83 10.39 20.91
N ARG A 158 -8.58 10.76 20.58
CA ARG A 158 -7.72 11.60 21.42
C ARG A 158 -8.15 13.06 21.35
#